data_AF-A0A017H9N3-F1
#
_entry.id   AF-A0A017H9N3-F1
#
_cell.length_a   1.000
_cell.length_b   1.000
_cell.length_c   1.000
_cell.angle_alpha   90.00
_cell.angle_beta   90.00
_cell.angle_gamma   90.00
#
_symmetry.space_group_name_H-M   'P 1'
#
loop_
_entity.id
_entity.type
_entity.pdbx_description
1 polymer ?
#
loop_
_entity_poly.entity_id
_entity_poly.type
_entity_poly.pdbx_seq_one_letter_code
_entity_poly.pdbx_strand_id
1 'polypeptide(L)'
;MERFAAETGLRAREAMIGYPSHTQQEIAFLFDPDRISARHDPRDSARAPRFDLHAGQGETRITWSKPPLELAIETEGAVLRLIGVHAKSKAPHGADDPEEMRRIAVENRRKQIAQCGWLRGRVEDHLDAGDSLVVMGDFNDGPGLDAQERLFGRSGVEIVLGEEAAPGRRLYDPHARLALAHPVAAQPATARFAVPPDWRILSALLDYAMVSPDLCARHPRWRIWHPFDDPDIYADADLRAALLVASDHFPVTLDLDLAGKTRATA
;
A
#
# COMPACT_ATOMS: atom_id res chain seq x y z
N MET A 1 18.39 -8.89 0.67
CA MET A 1 18.28 -7.44 0.45
C MET A 1 19.58 -6.74 0.82
N GLU A 2 20.09 -6.86 2.04
CA GLU A 2 21.32 -6.17 2.48
C GLU A 2 22.58 -6.55 1.67
N ARG A 3 22.79 -7.84 1.37
CA ARG A 3 23.89 -8.28 0.47
C ARG A 3 23.81 -7.61 -0.91
N PHE A 4 22.61 -7.54 -1.49
CA PHE A 4 22.40 -6.88 -2.77
C PHE A 4 22.70 -5.37 -2.66
N ALA A 5 22.25 -4.72 -1.58
CA ALA A 5 22.56 -3.30 -1.35
C ALA A 5 24.07 -3.06 -1.22
N ALA A 6 24.81 -3.94 -0.54
CA ALA A 6 26.25 -3.88 -0.45
C ALA A 6 26.95 -4.07 -1.80
N GLU A 7 26.52 -5.05 -2.60
CA GLU A 7 27.07 -5.33 -3.93
C GLU A 7 26.83 -4.20 -4.94
N THR A 8 25.70 -3.51 -4.82
CA THR A 8 25.29 -2.44 -5.75
C THR A 8 25.62 -1.03 -5.25
N GLY A 9 26.16 -0.90 -4.03
CA GLY A 9 26.50 0.40 -3.43
C GLY A 9 25.28 1.26 -3.06
N LEU A 10 24.14 0.64 -2.77
CA LEU A 10 22.94 1.37 -2.33
C LEU A 10 23.15 1.96 -0.93
N ARG A 11 22.73 3.21 -0.74
CA ARG A 11 22.68 3.85 0.58
C ARG A 11 21.70 3.13 1.52
N ALA A 12 20.58 2.66 0.97
CA ALA A 12 19.56 1.91 1.69
C ALA A 12 20.03 0.47 1.96
N ARG A 13 20.91 0.33 2.95
CA ARG A 13 21.74 -0.86 3.17
C ARG A 13 21.28 -1.76 4.31
N GLU A 14 20.36 -1.30 5.15
CA GLU A 14 19.71 -2.12 6.17
C GLU A 14 18.28 -2.45 5.78
N ALA A 15 17.80 -3.63 6.18
CA ALA A 15 16.45 -4.07 5.90
C ALA A 15 15.71 -4.48 7.17
N MET A 16 14.46 -4.03 7.30
CA MET A 16 13.55 -4.43 8.37
C MET A 16 12.37 -5.22 7.81
N ILE A 17 12.06 -6.34 8.46
CA ILE A 17 10.86 -7.14 8.21
C ILE A 17 10.02 -7.22 9.49
N GLY A 18 8.73 -7.46 9.33
CA GLY A 18 7.76 -7.52 10.41
C GLY A 18 7.45 -8.95 10.82
N TYR A 19 6.18 -9.25 11.03
CA TYR A 19 5.73 -10.63 11.19
C TYR A 19 5.97 -11.43 9.91
N PRO A 20 6.40 -12.70 10.03
CA PRO A 20 6.71 -13.53 8.87
C PRO A 20 5.48 -13.76 7.99
N SER A 21 5.64 -13.71 6.67
CA SER A 21 4.61 -14.16 5.76
C SER A 21 4.48 -15.68 5.79
N HIS A 22 3.26 -16.17 5.53
CA HIS A 22 3.02 -17.59 5.25
C HIS A 22 3.10 -17.90 3.74
N THR A 23 3.70 -17.00 2.96
CA THR A 23 3.82 -17.08 1.50
C THR A 23 5.27 -16.95 1.07
N GLN A 24 5.53 -16.99 -0.24
CA GLN A 24 6.87 -16.73 -0.80
C GLN A 24 7.19 -15.23 -0.93
N GLN A 25 6.27 -14.35 -0.54
CA GLN A 25 6.41 -12.90 -0.65
C GLN A 25 6.44 -12.29 0.75
N GLU A 26 7.38 -11.36 0.95
CA GLU A 26 7.58 -10.64 2.22
C GLU A 26 7.51 -9.14 1.97
N ILE A 27 7.09 -8.38 2.98
CA ILE A 27 7.19 -6.91 2.99
C ILE A 27 8.45 -6.54 3.76
N ALA A 28 9.37 -5.85 3.08
CA ALA A 28 10.62 -5.39 3.68
C ALA A 28 10.76 -3.87 3.50
N PHE A 29 11.26 -3.20 4.54
CA PHE A 29 11.63 -1.79 4.51
C PHE A 29 13.15 -1.66 4.43
N LEU A 30 13.66 -1.19 3.30
CA LEU A 30 15.07 -0.90 3.11
C LEU A 30 15.32 0.58 3.43
N PHE A 31 16.35 0.88 4.22
CA PHE A 31 16.63 2.26 4.64
C PHE A 31 18.12 2.55 4.76
N ASP A 32 18.46 3.84 4.68
CA ASP A 32 19.80 4.35 4.93
C ASP A 32 19.96 4.58 6.45
N PRO A 33 20.69 3.72 7.18
CA PRO A 33 20.80 3.81 8.63
C PRO A 33 21.58 5.04 9.10
N ASP A 34 22.28 5.77 8.21
CA ASP A 34 22.92 7.04 8.58
C ASP A 34 21.91 8.19 8.70
N ARG A 35 20.68 8.00 8.18
CA ARG A 35 19.66 9.04 8.06
C ARG A 35 18.34 8.64 8.72
N ILE A 36 18.08 7.34 8.82
CA ILE A 36 16.82 6.78 9.28
C ILE A 36 17.10 5.75 10.38
N SER A 37 16.42 5.91 11.51
CA SER A 37 16.24 4.86 12.50
C SER A 37 14.84 4.29 12.34
N ALA A 38 14.73 2.97 12.21
CA ALA A 38 13.45 2.29 12.07
C ALA A 38 13.30 1.19 13.14
N ARG A 39 12.09 1.02 13.65
CA ARG A 39 11.73 -0.05 14.58
C ARG A 39 10.40 -0.66 14.19
N HIS A 40 10.33 -1.98 14.13
CA HIS A 40 9.07 -2.71 14.01
C HIS A 40 8.26 -2.48 15.29
N ASP A 41 7.10 -1.84 15.16
CA ASP A 41 6.31 -1.35 16.28
C ASP A 41 4.81 -1.61 16.07
N PRO A 42 4.40 -2.89 16.01
CA PRO A 42 3.00 -3.25 15.81
C PRO A 42 2.16 -2.82 17.01
N ARG A 43 1.13 -2.01 16.73
CA ARG A 43 0.16 -1.61 17.76
C ARG A 43 -0.86 -2.72 18.01
N ASP A 44 -1.65 -2.55 19.06
CA ASP A 44 -2.76 -3.43 19.40
C ASP A 44 -3.92 -2.57 19.89
N SER A 45 -5.12 -2.83 19.40
CA SER A 45 -6.33 -2.15 19.82
C SER A 45 -7.55 -3.03 19.62
N ALA A 46 -8.66 -2.70 20.27
CA ALA A 46 -9.93 -3.38 20.02
C ALA A 46 -10.43 -3.19 18.57
N ARG A 47 -10.07 -2.07 17.91
CA ARG A 47 -10.44 -1.78 16.51
C ARG A 47 -9.61 -2.58 15.52
N ALA A 48 -8.32 -2.75 15.81
CA ALA A 48 -7.37 -3.47 14.99
C ALA A 48 -6.44 -4.28 15.91
N PRO A 49 -6.80 -5.53 16.24
CA PRO A 49 -5.96 -6.40 17.06
C PRO A 49 -4.65 -6.77 16.36
N ARG A 50 -3.57 -6.97 17.13
CA ARG A 50 -2.27 -7.41 16.60
C ARG A 50 -2.27 -8.87 16.15
N PHE A 51 -1.31 -9.21 15.29
CA PHE A 51 -1.25 -10.51 14.61
C PHE A 51 -0.59 -11.64 15.43
N ASP A 52 0.27 -11.31 16.40
CA ASP A 52 0.98 -12.26 17.27
C ASP A 52 0.21 -12.66 18.53
N LEU A 53 -0.80 -11.89 18.92
CA LEU A 53 -1.76 -12.38 19.89
C LEU A 53 -2.65 -13.37 19.17
N HIS A 54 -2.70 -14.60 19.66
CA HIS A 54 -3.74 -15.55 19.30
C HIS A 54 -5.09 -14.93 19.73
N ALA A 55 -5.71 -14.15 18.86
CA ALA A 55 -7.04 -13.63 19.08
C ALA A 55 -7.96 -14.83 19.34
N GLY A 56 -8.58 -14.85 20.52
CA GLY A 56 -9.44 -15.92 21.00
C GLY A 56 -10.62 -16.20 20.06
N GLN A 57 -11.26 -17.35 20.30
CA GLN A 57 -12.29 -17.94 19.45
C GLN A 57 -13.42 -16.96 19.06
N GLY A 58 -13.66 -16.80 17.75
CA GLY A 58 -14.77 -16.04 17.17
C GLY A 58 -14.67 -15.90 15.64
N GLU A 59 -15.81 -15.65 14.98
CA GLU A 59 -15.98 -15.55 13.51
C GLU A 59 -15.28 -14.35 12.84
N THR A 60 -14.59 -13.50 13.61
CA THR A 60 -13.95 -12.26 13.15
C THR A 60 -12.41 -12.31 13.13
N ARG A 61 -11.81 -13.45 12.77
CA ARG A 61 -10.35 -13.52 12.55
C ARG A 61 -10.01 -12.95 11.18
N ILE A 62 -9.68 -11.66 11.11
CA ILE A 62 -9.10 -11.06 9.91
C ILE A 62 -7.69 -11.61 9.76
N THR A 63 -7.48 -12.47 8.78
CA THR A 63 -6.18 -13.10 8.51
C THR A 63 -5.45 -12.37 7.40
N TRP A 64 -4.15 -12.18 7.59
CA TRP A 64 -3.25 -11.65 6.57
C TRP A 64 -2.25 -12.72 6.19
N SER A 65 -2.22 -13.11 4.91
CA SER A 65 -1.18 -14.01 4.41
C SER A 65 0.20 -13.31 4.39
N LYS A 66 0.19 -11.99 4.20
CA LYS A 66 1.33 -11.08 4.25
C LYS A 66 0.98 -10.01 5.29
N PRO A 67 1.38 -10.19 6.55
CA PRO A 67 1.05 -9.24 7.61
C PRO A 67 1.57 -7.83 7.26
N PRO A 68 0.78 -6.77 7.52
CA PRO A 68 1.25 -5.39 7.39
C PRO A 68 2.54 -5.14 8.19
N LEU A 69 3.46 -4.41 7.58
CA LEU A 69 4.72 -4.00 8.21
C LEU A 69 4.53 -2.66 8.92
N GLU A 70 4.42 -2.68 10.24
CA GLU A 70 4.17 -1.48 11.03
C GLU A 70 5.44 -0.96 11.69
N LEU A 71 5.85 0.26 11.33
CA LEU A 71 7.12 0.84 11.75
C LEU A 71 6.92 2.16 12.50
N ALA A 72 7.75 2.36 13.53
CA ALA A 72 8.13 3.68 14.01
C ALA A 72 9.42 4.09 13.28
N ILE A 73 9.41 5.25 12.65
CA ILE A 73 10.56 5.79 11.92
C ILE A 73 10.95 7.14 12.52
N GLU A 74 12.25 7.31 12.75
CA GLU A 74 12.85 8.58 13.16
C GLU A 74 13.86 9.02 12.09
N THR A 75 13.74 10.26 11.63
CA THR A 75 14.64 10.83 10.62
C THR A 75 14.66 12.35 10.72
N GLU A 76 15.85 12.95 10.62
CA GLU A 76 16.03 14.42 10.63
C GLU A 76 15.29 15.15 11.78
N GLY A 77 15.18 14.50 12.95
CA GLY A 77 14.48 15.02 14.14
C GLY A 77 12.96 14.85 14.15
N ALA A 78 12.39 14.32 13.07
CA ALA A 78 10.98 13.98 12.92
C ALA A 78 10.70 12.52 13.30
N VAL A 79 9.49 12.27 13.80
CA VAL A 79 8.96 10.93 14.05
C VAL A 79 7.75 10.71 13.14
N LEU A 80 7.68 9.54 12.52
CA LEU A 80 6.57 9.12 11.67
C LEU A 80 6.24 7.65 11.87
N ARG A 81 5.01 7.31 11.51
CA ARG A 81 4.48 5.96 11.43
C ARG A 81 4.44 5.55 9.96
N LEU A 82 4.88 4.33 9.68
CA LEU A 82 4.76 3.74 8.35
C LEU A 82 4.06 2.39 8.46
N ILE A 83 3.07 2.15 7.60
CA ILE A 83 2.42 0.86 7.45
C ILE A 83 2.62 0.39 6.01
N GLY A 84 3.44 -0.64 5.84
CA GLY A 84 3.62 -1.36 4.58
C GLY A 84 2.48 -2.37 4.38
N VAL A 85 1.84 -2.35 3.20
CA VAL A 85 0.63 -3.13 2.93
C VAL A 85 0.84 -4.02 1.70
N HIS A 86 0.37 -5.27 1.80
CA HIS A 86 0.15 -6.15 0.65
C HIS A 86 -1.18 -6.88 0.86
N ALA A 87 -2.28 -6.29 0.40
CA ALA A 87 -3.62 -6.81 0.63
C ALA A 87 -3.95 -8.01 -0.29
N LYS A 88 -4.98 -8.78 0.08
CA LYS A 88 -5.39 -9.97 -0.66
C LYS A 88 -5.82 -9.63 -2.09
N SER A 89 -5.21 -10.30 -3.07
CA SER A 89 -5.65 -10.21 -4.48
C SER A 89 -7.08 -10.71 -4.71
N LYS A 90 -7.79 -9.99 -5.57
CA LYS A 90 -9.14 -10.29 -6.07
C LYS A 90 -9.19 -11.47 -7.05
N ALA A 91 -8.06 -11.83 -7.68
CA ALA A 91 -8.04 -12.83 -8.75
C ALA A 91 -8.53 -14.20 -8.25
N PRO A 92 -9.53 -14.81 -8.91
CA PRO A 92 -10.00 -16.15 -8.58
C PRO A 92 -9.03 -17.18 -9.17
N HIS A 93 -7.96 -17.47 -8.44
CA HIS A 93 -7.06 -18.57 -8.79
C HIS A 93 -7.66 -19.91 -8.34
N GLY A 94 -7.58 -20.94 -9.21
CA GLY A 94 -7.88 -22.33 -8.84
C GLY A 94 -9.34 -22.76 -8.95
N ALA A 95 -10.17 -22.08 -9.75
CA ALA A 95 -11.51 -22.54 -10.09
C ALA A 95 -11.53 -23.21 -11.46
N ASP A 96 -12.26 -24.32 -11.57
CA ASP A 96 -12.39 -25.07 -12.83
C ASP A 96 -13.65 -24.69 -13.63
N ASP A 97 -14.62 -23.99 -13.01
CA ASP A 97 -15.86 -23.56 -13.65
C ASP A 97 -16.28 -22.09 -13.32
N PRO A 98 -17.17 -21.47 -14.12
CA PRO A 98 -17.61 -20.09 -13.93
C PRO A 98 -18.35 -19.77 -12.63
N GLU A 99 -19.09 -20.72 -12.07
CA GLU A 99 -19.84 -20.53 -10.83
C GLU A 99 -18.88 -20.55 -9.63
N GLU A 100 -17.93 -21.48 -9.64
CA GLU A 100 -16.85 -21.54 -8.66
C GLU A 100 -15.94 -20.30 -8.74
N MET A 101 -15.59 -19.84 -9.94
CA MET A 101 -14.85 -18.59 -10.13
C MET A 101 -15.57 -17.41 -9.46
N ARG A 102 -16.89 -17.30 -9.67
CA ARG A 102 -17.71 -16.25 -9.06
C ARG A 102 -17.73 -16.35 -7.54
N ARG A 103 -17.88 -17.56 -6.99
CA ARG A 103 -17.88 -17.80 -5.54
C ARG A 103 -16.54 -17.41 -4.91
N ILE A 104 -15.43 -17.88 -5.48
CA ILE A 104 -14.07 -17.57 -5.00
C ILE A 104 -13.80 -16.06 -5.09
N ALA A 105 -14.20 -15.41 -6.18
CA ALA A 105 -14.05 -13.96 -6.33
C ALA A 105 -14.80 -13.18 -5.24
N VAL A 106 -16.03 -13.58 -4.91
CA VAL A 106 -16.82 -12.97 -3.82
C VAL A 106 -16.15 -13.19 -2.46
N GLU A 107 -15.64 -14.39 -2.19
CA GLU A 107 -14.95 -14.70 -0.93
C GLU A 107 -13.64 -13.92 -0.79
N ASN A 108 -12.81 -13.90 -1.83
CA ASN A 108 -11.58 -13.12 -1.88
C ASN A 108 -11.87 -11.63 -1.65
N ARG A 109 -12.93 -11.11 -2.27
CA ARG A 109 -13.33 -9.73 -2.06
C ARG A 109 -13.79 -9.43 -0.63
N ARG A 110 -14.59 -10.32 -0.01
CA ARG A 110 -14.96 -10.18 1.41
C ARG A 110 -13.73 -10.13 2.32
N LYS A 111 -12.75 -11.01 2.08
CA LYS A 111 -11.49 -11.03 2.84
C LYS A 111 -10.70 -9.74 2.66
N GLN A 112 -10.57 -9.24 1.43
CA GLN A 112 -9.88 -7.98 1.13
C GLN A 112 -10.56 -6.78 1.79
N ILE A 113 -11.90 -6.67 1.73
CA ILE A 113 -12.65 -5.60 2.39
C ILE A 113 -12.48 -5.67 3.91
N ALA A 114 -12.53 -6.87 4.49
CA ALA A 114 -12.28 -7.05 5.92
C ALA A 114 -10.86 -6.59 6.31
N GLN A 115 -9.85 -6.97 5.53
CA GLN A 115 -8.46 -6.50 5.70
C GLN A 115 -8.36 -4.97 5.62
N CYS A 116 -9.00 -4.34 4.63
CA CYS A 116 -9.03 -2.88 4.49
C CYS A 116 -9.78 -2.20 5.64
N GLY A 117 -10.85 -2.81 6.17
CA GLY A 117 -11.54 -2.36 7.37
C GLY A 117 -10.66 -2.41 8.62
N TRP A 118 -9.91 -3.51 8.83
CA TRP A 118 -8.91 -3.62 9.89
C TRP A 118 -7.83 -2.55 9.76
N LEU A 119 -7.30 -2.37 8.54
CA LEU A 119 -6.27 -1.39 8.25
C LEU A 119 -6.78 0.03 8.52
N ARG A 120 -8.04 0.33 8.13
CA ARG A 120 -8.66 1.60 8.47
C ARG A 120 -8.79 1.78 9.98
N GLY A 121 -9.19 0.75 10.72
CA GLY A 121 -9.19 0.77 12.18
C GLY A 121 -7.83 1.17 12.76
N ARG A 122 -6.74 0.60 12.23
CA ARG A 122 -5.37 0.95 12.61
C ARG A 122 -4.99 2.39 12.24
N VAL A 123 -5.44 2.87 11.07
CA VAL A 123 -5.28 4.28 10.67
C VAL A 123 -5.99 5.21 11.66
N GLU A 124 -7.23 4.90 12.04
CA GLU A 124 -7.97 5.71 13.02
C GLU A 124 -7.25 5.79 14.37
N ASP A 125 -6.66 4.68 14.85
CA ASP A 125 -5.89 4.68 16.10
C ASP A 125 -4.68 5.63 16.03
N HIS A 126 -3.96 5.64 14.90
CA HIS A 126 -2.85 6.57 14.68
C HIS A 126 -3.32 8.03 14.56
N LEU A 127 -4.40 8.28 13.83
CA LEU A 127 -4.97 9.63 13.71
C LEU A 127 -5.47 10.14 15.07
N ASP A 128 -6.06 9.29 15.91
CA ASP A 128 -6.49 9.62 17.27
C ASP A 128 -5.29 9.94 18.19
N ALA A 129 -4.16 9.26 17.99
CA ALA A 129 -2.91 9.55 18.69
C ALA A 129 -2.19 10.81 18.20
N GLY A 130 -2.67 11.45 17.11
CA GLY A 130 -1.98 12.56 16.46
C GLY A 130 -0.70 12.14 15.74
N ASP A 131 -0.55 10.86 15.43
CA ASP A 131 0.61 10.34 14.72
C ASP A 131 0.59 10.78 13.25
N SER A 132 1.78 11.08 12.74
CA SER A 132 2.02 11.35 11.33
C SER A 132 2.24 10.05 10.59
N LEU A 133 1.37 9.73 9.64
CA LEU A 133 1.24 8.38 9.11
C LEU A 133 1.40 8.33 7.59
N VAL A 134 2.21 7.39 7.14
CA VAL A 134 2.27 6.92 5.75
C VAL A 134 1.73 5.49 5.71
N VAL A 135 0.78 5.22 4.82
CA VAL A 135 0.30 3.86 4.50
C VAL A 135 0.62 3.60 3.05
N MET A 136 1.46 2.61 2.76
CA MET A 136 1.94 2.39 1.39
C MET A 136 2.10 0.93 1.03
N GLY A 137 1.99 0.63 -0.26
CA GLY A 137 2.17 -0.70 -0.83
C GLY A 137 1.03 -1.11 -1.76
N ASP A 138 0.95 -2.40 -2.02
CA ASP A 138 0.04 -3.01 -2.99
C ASP A 138 -1.31 -3.37 -2.33
N PHE A 139 -2.37 -2.69 -2.72
CA PHE A 139 -3.72 -2.96 -2.24
C PHE A 139 -4.43 -4.05 -3.04
N ASN A 140 -3.86 -4.48 -4.17
CA ASN A 140 -4.50 -5.34 -5.16
C ASN A 140 -5.92 -4.85 -5.51
N ASP A 141 -6.10 -3.53 -5.48
CA ASP A 141 -7.39 -2.89 -5.63
C ASP A 141 -7.21 -1.53 -6.31
N GLY A 142 -8.10 -1.25 -7.26
CA GLY A 142 -8.18 0.04 -7.95
C GLY A 142 -9.41 0.80 -7.46
N PRO A 143 -9.38 2.13 -7.35
CA PRO A 143 -10.56 2.96 -7.11
C PRO A 143 -11.53 2.85 -8.31
N GLY A 144 -12.82 2.69 -8.00
CA GLY A 144 -13.86 2.41 -8.99
C GLY A 144 -14.75 1.27 -8.52
N LEU A 145 -15.83 1.00 -9.26
CA LEU A 145 -16.71 -0.13 -8.99
C LEU A 145 -16.71 -1.08 -10.20
N ASP A 146 -15.91 -2.14 -10.14
CA ASP A 146 -16.15 -3.35 -10.93
C ASP A 146 -17.54 -3.94 -10.60
N ALA A 147 -18.04 -4.86 -11.43
CA ALA A 147 -19.41 -5.38 -11.29
C ALA A 147 -19.63 -6.11 -9.94
N GLN A 148 -18.56 -6.56 -9.28
CA GLN A 148 -18.59 -7.20 -7.97
C GLN A 148 -18.50 -6.16 -6.85
N GLU A 149 -17.81 -5.03 -7.06
CA GLU A 149 -17.72 -3.93 -6.11
C GLU A 149 -19.06 -3.25 -5.85
N ARG A 150 -19.95 -3.23 -6.84
CA ARG A 150 -21.35 -2.80 -6.63
C ARG A 150 -22.08 -3.60 -5.55
N LEU A 151 -21.71 -4.87 -5.31
CA LEU A 151 -22.32 -5.66 -4.22
C LEU A 151 -21.87 -5.20 -2.82
N PHE A 152 -20.71 -4.55 -2.72
CA PHE A 152 -20.11 -4.17 -1.43
C PHE A 152 -20.08 -2.65 -1.21
N GLY A 153 -20.49 -1.87 -2.21
CA GLY A 153 -20.70 -0.42 -2.14
C GLY A 153 -19.44 0.43 -2.26
N ARG A 154 -18.24 -0.13 -2.06
CA ARG A 154 -16.96 0.62 -2.08
C ARG A 154 -15.74 -0.26 -2.32
N SER A 155 -14.66 0.38 -2.78
CA SER A 155 -13.31 -0.19 -2.85
C SER A 155 -12.64 -0.31 -1.48
N GLY A 156 -11.70 -1.24 -1.33
CA GLY A 156 -10.81 -1.31 -0.17
C GLY A 156 -9.95 -0.06 -0.02
N VAL A 157 -9.57 0.55 -1.15
CA VAL A 157 -8.88 1.83 -1.21
C VAL A 157 -9.73 2.96 -0.60
N GLU A 158 -11.01 3.09 -1.00
CA GLU A 158 -11.94 4.07 -0.41
C GLU A 158 -12.12 3.89 1.11
N ILE A 159 -12.18 2.63 1.57
CA ILE A 159 -12.26 2.31 3.00
C ILE A 159 -11.04 2.86 3.74
N VAL A 160 -9.82 2.62 3.22
CA VAL A 160 -8.58 3.01 3.91
C VAL A 160 -8.31 4.51 3.82
N LEU A 161 -8.61 5.14 2.67
CA LEU A 161 -8.63 6.60 2.53
C LEU A 161 -9.59 7.25 3.54
N GLY A 162 -10.67 6.56 3.88
CA GLY A 162 -11.69 7.05 4.79
C GLY A 162 -12.63 8.04 4.10
N GLU A 163 -13.10 7.73 2.88
CA GLU A 163 -14.00 8.61 2.12
C GLU A 163 -15.28 9.02 2.86
N GLU A 164 -15.74 8.20 3.81
CA GLU A 164 -16.89 8.52 4.68
C GLU A 164 -16.50 9.29 5.95
N ALA A 165 -15.21 9.40 6.26
CA ALA A 165 -14.72 10.13 7.43
C ALA A 165 -14.79 11.64 7.20
N ALA A 166 -14.74 12.40 8.31
CA ALA A 166 -14.59 13.85 8.26
C ALA A 166 -13.32 14.23 7.48
N PRO A 167 -13.30 15.33 6.70
CA PRO A 167 -12.16 15.71 5.86
C PRO A 167 -10.80 15.71 6.59
N GLY A 168 -10.76 16.15 7.85
CA GLY A 168 -9.55 16.16 8.68
C GLY A 168 -9.07 14.79 9.17
N ARG A 169 -9.72 13.70 8.77
CA ARG A 169 -9.33 12.31 9.07
C ARG A 169 -9.04 11.47 7.82
N ARG A 170 -9.20 12.04 6.64
CA ARG A 170 -8.99 11.32 5.38
C ARG A 170 -7.49 11.22 5.11
N LEU A 171 -7.03 10.05 4.70
CA LEU A 171 -5.70 9.96 4.11
C LEU A 171 -5.75 10.54 2.69
N TYR A 172 -4.60 10.95 2.17
CA TYR A 172 -4.50 11.53 0.85
C TYR A 172 -3.50 10.75 -0.01
N ASP A 173 -3.92 10.39 -1.22
CA ASP A 173 -3.07 9.99 -2.33
C ASP A 173 -3.61 10.66 -3.61
N PRO A 174 -2.78 11.37 -4.39
CA PRO A 174 -3.25 12.12 -5.54
C PRO A 174 -3.78 11.22 -6.67
N HIS A 175 -3.21 10.02 -6.85
CA HIS A 175 -3.62 9.09 -7.90
C HIS A 175 -4.92 8.41 -7.54
N ALA A 176 -5.08 7.99 -6.28
CA ALA A 176 -6.35 7.46 -5.79
C ALA A 176 -7.47 8.51 -5.91
N ARG A 177 -7.20 9.75 -5.50
CA ARG A 177 -8.16 10.86 -5.63
C ARG A 177 -8.54 11.14 -7.07
N LEU A 178 -7.58 11.14 -7.99
CA LEU A 178 -7.82 11.35 -9.42
C LEU A 178 -8.79 10.29 -9.96
N ALA A 179 -8.52 9.03 -9.62
CA ALA A 179 -9.28 7.91 -10.13
C ALA A 179 -10.68 7.79 -9.52
N LEU A 180 -10.85 8.16 -8.24
CA LEU A 180 -12.18 8.29 -7.62
C LEU A 180 -12.99 9.45 -8.20
N ALA A 181 -12.35 10.59 -8.49
CA ALA A 181 -13.02 11.76 -9.05
C ALA A 181 -13.44 11.57 -10.51
N HIS A 182 -12.67 10.80 -11.29
CA HIS A 182 -12.85 10.66 -12.73
C HIS A 182 -12.75 9.20 -13.20
N PRO A 183 -13.67 8.30 -12.80
CA PRO A 183 -13.55 6.86 -13.04
C PRO A 183 -13.58 6.44 -14.54
N VAL A 184 -13.95 7.35 -15.44
CA VAL A 184 -14.03 7.10 -16.90
C VAL A 184 -12.82 7.71 -17.65
N ALA A 185 -11.98 8.50 -16.98
CA ALA A 185 -10.78 9.06 -17.59
C ALA A 185 -9.66 8.02 -17.70
N ALA A 186 -8.63 8.33 -18.51
CA ALA A 186 -7.38 7.59 -18.48
C ALA A 186 -6.79 7.67 -17.06
N GLN A 187 -6.58 6.51 -16.44
CA GLN A 187 -6.08 6.41 -15.08
C GLN A 187 -4.57 6.27 -15.06
N PRO A 188 -3.90 6.75 -13.99
CA PRO A 188 -2.54 6.35 -13.69
C PRO A 188 -2.44 4.83 -13.56
N ALA A 189 -1.28 4.25 -13.86
CA ALA A 189 -1.04 2.83 -13.70
C ALA A 189 0.26 2.57 -12.95
N THR A 190 0.21 1.72 -11.93
CA THR A 190 1.38 1.26 -11.17
C THR A 190 1.73 -0.18 -11.50
N ALA A 191 0.87 -0.92 -12.18
CA ALA A 191 1.13 -2.29 -12.59
C ALA A 191 0.72 -2.53 -14.04
N ARG A 192 1.41 -3.46 -14.68
CA ARG A 192 1.09 -3.97 -16.00
C ARG A 192 1.30 -5.48 -16.08
N PHE A 193 0.38 -6.21 -16.67
CA PHE A 193 0.49 -7.66 -16.75
C PHE A 193 -0.11 -8.19 -18.04
N ALA A 194 0.53 -9.24 -18.58
CA ALA A 194 0.04 -9.92 -19.76
C ALA A 194 -1.08 -10.91 -19.37
N VAL A 195 -2.26 -10.74 -19.95
CA VAL A 195 -3.44 -11.54 -19.61
C VAL A 195 -3.76 -12.53 -20.73
N PRO A 196 -3.85 -13.85 -20.44
CA PRO A 196 -4.31 -14.85 -21.40
C PRO A 196 -5.76 -14.62 -21.88
N PRO A 197 -6.19 -15.22 -23.01
CA PRO A 197 -5.38 -16.03 -23.94
C PRO A 197 -4.56 -15.19 -24.93
N ASP A 198 -4.94 -13.93 -25.14
CA ASP A 198 -4.36 -13.06 -26.17
C ASP A 198 -3.05 -12.39 -25.75
N TRP A 199 -2.64 -12.55 -24.48
CA TRP A 199 -1.45 -11.94 -23.88
C TRP A 199 -1.43 -10.41 -24.00
N ARG A 200 -2.62 -9.79 -23.99
CA ARG A 200 -2.76 -8.33 -23.98
C ARG A 200 -2.24 -7.78 -22.66
N ILE A 201 -1.59 -6.63 -22.71
CA ILE A 201 -1.15 -5.93 -21.51
C ILE A 201 -2.34 -5.20 -20.89
N LEU A 202 -2.69 -5.57 -19.67
CA LEU A 202 -3.60 -4.82 -18.82
C LEU A 202 -2.80 -3.91 -17.89
N SER A 203 -3.20 -2.65 -17.79
CA SER A 203 -2.64 -1.69 -16.83
C SER A 203 -3.60 -1.48 -15.67
N ALA A 204 -3.07 -1.33 -14.45
CA ALA A 204 -3.86 -1.12 -13.25
C ALA A 204 -3.17 -0.18 -12.25
N LEU A 205 -3.96 0.56 -11.49
CA LEU A 205 -3.52 1.31 -10.31
C LEU A 205 -3.75 0.42 -9.08
N LEU A 206 -2.66 -0.09 -8.49
CA LEU A 206 -2.71 -1.05 -7.37
C LEU A 206 -1.85 -0.61 -6.17
N ASP A 207 -0.83 0.20 -6.43
CA ASP A 207 0.17 0.63 -5.46
C ASP A 207 -0.08 2.09 -5.07
N TYR A 208 -0.13 2.34 -3.76
CA TYR A 208 -0.44 3.68 -3.23
C TYR A 208 0.58 4.10 -2.18
N ALA A 209 0.68 5.40 -1.96
CA ALA A 209 1.42 5.97 -0.84
C ALA A 209 0.54 7.04 -0.16
N MET A 210 -0.39 6.58 0.67
CA MET A 210 -1.37 7.43 1.33
C MET A 210 -0.74 8.13 2.54
N VAL A 211 -0.99 9.42 2.71
CA VAL A 211 -0.44 10.21 3.82
C VAL A 211 -1.52 10.82 4.70
N SER A 212 -1.23 10.97 5.99
CA SER A 212 -2.10 11.69 6.93
C SER A 212 -2.24 13.18 6.58
N PRO A 213 -3.32 13.85 7.04
CA PRO A 213 -3.56 15.26 6.72
C PRO A 213 -2.39 16.22 7.06
N ASP A 214 -1.69 15.99 8.17
CA ASP A 214 -0.54 16.82 8.59
C ASP A 214 0.67 16.67 7.65
N LEU A 215 0.87 15.47 7.09
CA LEU A 215 1.88 15.22 6.07
C LEU A 215 1.45 15.78 4.72
N CYS A 216 0.17 15.64 4.36
CA CYS A 216 -0.38 16.22 3.13
C CYS A 216 -0.24 17.76 3.11
N ALA A 217 -0.40 18.42 4.26
CA ALA A 217 -0.22 19.87 4.39
C ALA A 217 1.21 20.37 4.11
N ARG A 218 2.19 19.45 4.03
CA ARG A 218 3.59 19.76 3.70
C ARG A 218 3.87 19.73 2.19
N HIS A 219 2.83 19.68 1.37
CA HIS A 219 2.92 19.63 -0.10
C HIS A 219 3.87 18.55 -0.63
N PRO A 220 3.71 17.30 -0.17
CA PRO A 220 4.53 16.20 -0.65
C PRO A 220 4.33 15.93 -2.16
N ARG A 221 5.32 15.28 -2.77
CA ARG A 221 5.33 14.99 -4.20
C ARG A 221 5.31 13.48 -4.42
N TRP A 222 4.38 13.04 -5.25
CA TRP A 222 4.34 11.65 -5.70
C TRP A 222 4.84 11.55 -7.13
N ARG A 223 5.43 10.40 -7.46
CA ARG A 223 5.78 10.02 -8.82
C ARG A 223 5.55 8.53 -9.00
N ILE A 224 4.83 8.17 -10.06
CA ILE A 224 4.81 6.79 -10.55
C ILE A 224 5.87 6.72 -11.63
N TRP A 225 6.81 5.78 -11.50
CA TRP A 225 7.90 5.60 -12.45
C TRP A 225 7.43 4.76 -13.65
N HIS A 226 6.34 5.19 -14.29
CA HIS A 226 5.72 4.48 -15.40
C HIS A 226 6.43 4.83 -16.72
N PRO A 227 7.01 3.85 -17.42
CA PRO A 227 7.88 4.08 -18.58
C PRO A 227 7.22 4.71 -19.80
N PHE A 228 5.89 4.71 -19.86
CA PHE A 228 5.12 5.25 -20.98
C PHE A 228 4.30 6.49 -20.62
N ASP A 229 4.18 6.81 -19.34
CA ASP A 229 3.37 7.95 -18.88
C ASP A 229 4.25 9.10 -18.35
N ASP A 230 5.51 8.80 -18.03
CA ASP A 230 6.51 9.79 -17.62
C ASP A 230 7.43 10.13 -18.81
N PRO A 231 7.43 11.40 -19.30
CA PRO A 231 8.17 11.78 -20.50
C PRO A 231 9.69 11.68 -20.32
N ASP A 232 10.22 11.93 -19.12
CA ASP A 232 11.65 11.85 -18.87
C ASP A 232 12.12 10.39 -18.88
N ILE A 233 11.32 9.49 -18.30
CA ILE A 233 11.58 8.04 -18.36
C ILE A 233 11.40 7.51 -19.79
N TYR A 234 10.40 8.00 -20.53
CA TYR A 234 10.19 7.60 -21.92
C TYR A 234 11.34 8.06 -22.83
N ALA A 235 12.00 9.19 -22.53
CA ALA A 235 13.18 9.62 -23.27
C ALA A 235 14.42 8.75 -22.99
N ASP A 236 14.54 8.21 -21.78
CA ASP A 236 15.65 7.34 -21.36
C ASP A 236 15.39 5.86 -21.70
N ALA A 237 16.04 5.39 -22.77
CA ALA A 237 15.87 4.02 -23.26
C ALA A 237 16.34 2.96 -22.27
N ASP A 238 17.44 3.21 -21.56
CA ASP A 238 18.05 2.25 -20.64
C ASP A 238 17.22 2.13 -19.37
N LEU A 239 16.81 3.26 -18.79
CA LEU A 239 15.93 3.29 -17.62
C LEU A 239 14.57 2.66 -17.94
N ARG A 240 14.00 2.98 -19.10
CA ARG A 240 12.75 2.35 -19.55
C ARG A 240 12.91 0.84 -19.64
N ALA A 241 13.94 0.35 -20.33
CA ALA A 241 14.16 -1.10 -20.45
C ALA A 241 14.34 -1.76 -19.07
N ALA A 242 15.09 -1.13 -18.16
CA ALA A 242 15.30 -1.61 -16.80
C ALA A 242 13.97 -1.73 -16.02
N LEU A 243 13.13 -0.69 -16.05
CA LEU A 243 11.82 -0.71 -15.38
C LEU A 243 10.90 -1.81 -15.92
N LEU A 244 10.91 -2.02 -17.24
CA LEU A 244 10.08 -3.03 -17.89
C LEU A 244 10.47 -4.48 -17.54
N VAL A 245 11.74 -4.71 -17.18
CA VAL A 245 12.30 -6.03 -16.82
C VAL A 245 12.28 -6.27 -15.31
N ALA A 246 12.43 -5.21 -14.51
CA ALA A 246 12.60 -5.33 -13.07
C ALA A 246 11.37 -5.91 -12.35
N SER A 247 10.16 -5.50 -12.77
CA SER A 247 8.90 -5.96 -12.20
C SER A 247 7.74 -5.65 -13.14
N ASP A 248 6.63 -6.37 -12.95
CA ASP A 248 5.31 -6.04 -13.47
C ASP A 248 4.65 -4.85 -12.75
N HIS A 249 5.17 -4.45 -11.59
CA HIS A 249 4.84 -3.22 -10.88
C HIS A 249 5.93 -2.16 -11.06
N PHE A 250 5.51 -0.91 -11.17
CA PHE A 250 6.38 0.25 -11.28
C PHE A 250 6.53 0.93 -9.91
N PRO A 251 7.73 1.42 -9.57
CA PRO A 251 7.94 2.14 -8.33
C PRO A 251 6.99 3.33 -8.18
N VAL A 252 6.45 3.50 -6.98
CA VAL A 252 5.75 4.70 -6.53
C VAL A 252 6.63 5.37 -5.49
N THR A 253 7.08 6.60 -5.75
CA THR A 253 7.88 7.37 -4.81
C THR A 253 7.09 8.51 -4.22
N LEU A 254 7.42 8.83 -2.97
CA LEU A 254 6.83 9.90 -2.19
C LEU A 254 7.98 10.73 -1.59
N ASP A 255 8.09 11.98 -2.02
CA ASP A 255 9.02 12.94 -1.46
C ASP A 255 8.32 13.74 -0.36
N LEU A 256 8.82 13.61 0.88
CA LEU A 256 8.31 14.30 2.06
C LEU A 256 9.35 15.27 2.60
N ASP A 257 8.99 16.55 2.74
CA ASP A 257 9.79 17.50 3.52
C ASP A 257 9.40 17.46 5.00
N LEU A 258 10.28 16.88 5.81
CA LEU A 258 10.09 16.71 7.25
C LEU A 258 10.76 17.81 8.08
N ALA A 259 11.39 18.80 7.44
CA ALA A 259 12.06 19.89 8.14
C ALA A 259 11.09 20.62 9.10
N GLY A 260 11.60 20.96 10.28
CA GLY A 260 10.84 21.68 11.32
C GLY A 260 9.76 20.86 12.03
N LYS A 261 9.62 19.55 11.74
CA LYS A 261 8.74 18.66 12.49
C LYS A 261 9.42 18.17 13.76
N THR A 262 9.32 18.93 14.85
CA THR A 262 9.79 18.47 16.16
C THR A 262 8.83 17.46 16.76
N ARG A 263 9.37 16.44 17.43
CA ARG A 263 8.61 15.52 18.29
C ARG A 263 7.65 16.33 19.17
N ALA A 264 6.35 16.08 19.06
CA ALA A 264 5.41 16.60 20.05
C ALA A 264 5.80 15.96 21.39
N THR A 265 6.28 16.76 22.32
CA THR A 265 6.47 16.32 23.70
C THR A 265 5.08 16.02 24.25
N ALA A 266 4.84 14.74 24.57
CA ALA A 266 3.70 14.31 25.35
C ALA A 266 3.73 14.93 26.75
#